data_AF-A0AAQ4R6P0-F1
#
_entry.id   AF-A0AAQ4R6P0-F1
#
_cell.length_a   1.000
_cell.length_b   1.000
_cell.length_c   1.000
_cell.angle_alpha   90.00
_cell.angle_beta   90.00
_cell.angle_gamma   90.00
#
_symmetry.space_group_name_H-M   'P 1'
#
loop_
_entity.id
_entity.type
_entity.pdbx_description
1 polymer ?
#
loop_
_entity_poly.entity_id
_entity_poly.type
_entity_poly.pdbx_seq_one_letter_code
_entity_poly.pdbx_strand_id
1 'polypeptide(L)'
;MATDMPKDTVPRPYPAPGPPHDTAPAPTHAPGAFSAQDQIPVDVPAVTEIQDTAMTPEPDAPPDLTPALHADAEPVLVPGTELPPFPLLPVSAKNASCKIMTFRPTVEEFKDFAKYIVYMETQGAHRAGLAKVIPPEGWKPRRSYDTIDDMVIPAPIMQVVTGQSGLFTQYNIQKKSMTVNDYRKLANSKKYCTPRHKDFDDLERKYWKNLTFVSPIYGADVSGSIYDEDIQEWNIGHLNTLLDMVEQECGIVIEGVNTPYLYFGMWKTTFAWHTEDMDLYSINYLHFGQSKSWYAVPPEHGKRLERLAKGHIDFPTHRNRSAPQ
;
A
#
# COMPACT_ATOMS: atom_id res chain seq x y z
N MET A 1 31.02 49.74 35.44
CA MET A 1 31.32 49.89 34.01
C MET A 1 30.30 49.01 33.28
N ALA A 2 29.09 49.49 32.94
CA ALA A 2 28.78 50.34 31.77
C ALA A 2 29.47 49.77 30.52
N THR A 3 28.77 49.12 29.60
CA THR A 3 27.87 49.72 28.58
C THR A 3 26.80 48.71 28.15
N ASP A 4 25.50 48.98 28.27
CA ASP A 4 24.63 49.82 27.42
C ASP A 4 24.24 49.16 26.08
N MET A 5 22.94 48.86 25.97
CA MET A 5 22.25 48.21 24.85
C MET A 5 21.29 49.25 24.25
N PRO A 6 21.24 49.45 22.91
CA PRO A 6 20.13 50.17 22.32
C PRO A 6 18.97 49.22 21.96
N LYS A 7 17.77 49.64 22.36
CA LYS A 7 16.48 49.06 22.01
C LYS A 7 16.00 49.51 20.62
N ASP A 8 15.05 48.72 20.11
CA ASP A 8 13.96 49.06 19.20
C ASP A 8 14.25 49.31 17.71
N THR A 9 13.84 48.34 16.88
CA THR A 9 13.10 48.67 15.67
C THR A 9 12.07 47.58 15.34
N VAL A 10 10.79 47.92 15.53
CA VAL A 10 9.60 47.15 15.14
C VAL A 10 9.42 47.26 13.62
N PRO A 11 9.22 46.15 12.87
CA PRO A 11 8.79 46.24 11.48
C PRO A 11 7.29 46.54 11.38
N ARG A 12 6.92 47.60 10.66
CA ARG A 12 5.51 47.93 10.37
C ARG A 12 4.87 46.95 9.38
N PRO A 13 3.53 46.77 9.43
CA PRO A 13 2.79 45.85 8.59
C PRO A 13 2.57 46.37 7.15
N TYR A 14 2.52 45.43 6.21
CA TYR A 14 2.11 45.64 4.82
C TYR A 14 0.70 46.26 4.72
N PRO A 15 0.45 47.18 3.78
CA PRO A 15 -0.87 47.78 3.61
C PRO A 15 -1.85 46.83 2.90
N ALA A 16 -3.09 46.79 3.41
CA ALA A 16 -4.23 46.14 2.78
C ALA A 16 -4.76 46.96 1.58
N PRO A 17 -5.32 46.32 0.54
CA PRO A 17 -6.05 47.02 -0.52
C PRO A 17 -7.48 47.38 -0.06
N GLY A 18 -7.89 48.64 -0.28
CA GLY A 18 -9.25 49.13 -0.02
C GLY A 18 -10.26 48.81 -1.15
N PRO A 19 -11.59 48.94 -0.90
CA PRO A 19 -12.67 48.47 -1.78
C PRO A 19 -13.38 49.64 -2.53
N PRO A 20 -14.58 49.48 -3.12
CA PRO A 20 -14.83 49.49 -4.57
C PRO A 20 -15.58 50.75 -5.08
N HIS A 21 -15.66 50.94 -6.40
CA HIS A 21 -16.61 51.87 -7.04
C HIS A 21 -17.43 51.17 -8.15
N ASP A 22 -18.73 51.03 -7.85
CA ASP A 22 -19.92 51.41 -8.63
C ASP A 22 -20.19 50.97 -10.09
N THR A 23 -21.20 50.08 -10.19
CA THR A 23 -22.42 50.06 -11.05
C THR A 23 -22.36 50.08 -12.60
N ALA A 24 -22.73 48.92 -13.18
CA ALA A 24 -23.90 48.59 -14.07
C ALA A 24 -24.17 49.41 -15.38
N PRO A 25 -24.87 48.86 -16.41
CA PRO A 25 -25.79 47.71 -16.38
C PRO A 25 -25.65 46.66 -17.52
N ALA A 26 -26.41 45.57 -17.35
CA ALA A 26 -26.60 44.45 -18.28
C ALA A 26 -27.47 44.79 -19.50
N PRO A 27 -27.53 43.88 -20.49
CA PRO A 27 -28.82 43.57 -21.10
C PRO A 27 -29.13 42.07 -21.03
N THR A 28 -30.38 41.80 -20.65
CA THR A 28 -31.16 40.58 -20.85
C THR A 28 -31.47 40.35 -22.32
N HIS A 29 -31.47 39.10 -22.79
CA HIS A 29 -32.58 38.48 -23.55
C HIS A 29 -32.25 37.00 -23.88
N ALA A 30 -33.21 36.11 -23.59
CA ALA A 30 -33.36 34.75 -24.14
C ALA A 30 -34.68 34.72 -24.95
N PRO A 31 -35.12 33.58 -25.50
CA PRO A 31 -34.48 32.62 -26.41
C PRO A 31 -35.19 32.62 -27.79
N GLY A 32 -34.53 32.14 -28.85
CA GLY A 32 -35.15 31.97 -30.17
C GLY A 32 -34.68 30.68 -30.84
N ALA A 33 -35.63 29.79 -31.10
CA ALA A 33 -35.47 28.58 -31.90
C ALA A 33 -35.41 28.94 -33.40
N PHE A 34 -34.62 28.22 -34.21
CA PHE A 34 -35.09 27.53 -35.44
C PHE A 34 -33.99 26.64 -36.05
N SER A 35 -34.50 25.65 -36.77
CA SER A 35 -33.93 24.39 -37.27
C SER A 35 -32.96 24.48 -38.48
N ALA A 36 -32.05 23.49 -38.51
CA ALA A 36 -31.57 22.66 -39.64
C ALA A 36 -30.80 23.22 -40.86
N GLN A 37 -29.77 22.41 -41.22
CA GLN A 37 -29.08 22.18 -42.50
C GLN A 37 -28.00 23.18 -42.94
N ASP A 38 -26.72 22.79 -42.81
CA ASP A 38 -25.96 22.19 -43.92
C ASP A 38 -24.60 21.62 -43.47
N GLN A 39 -24.27 20.43 -43.97
CA GLN A 39 -23.04 19.68 -43.75
C GLN A 39 -22.03 19.98 -44.87
N ILE A 40 -20.76 20.20 -44.52
CA ILE A 40 -19.61 19.96 -45.42
C ILE A 40 -18.52 19.21 -44.61
N PRO A 41 -17.91 18.13 -45.13
CA PRO A 41 -17.11 17.19 -44.36
C PRO A 41 -15.66 17.66 -44.23
N VAL A 42 -15.02 17.38 -43.09
CA VAL A 42 -13.57 17.51 -42.91
C VAL A 42 -12.97 16.11 -42.84
N ASP A 43 -12.14 15.80 -43.82
CA ASP A 43 -11.36 14.57 -43.97
C ASP A 43 -10.45 14.32 -42.76
N VAL A 44 -10.52 13.09 -42.24
CA VAL A 44 -9.55 12.53 -41.29
C VAL A 44 -8.57 11.67 -42.10
N PRO A 45 -7.25 11.90 -42.05
CA PRO A 45 -6.32 11.09 -42.81
C PRO A 45 -6.20 9.69 -42.20
N ALA A 46 -6.30 8.68 -43.07
CA ALA A 46 -6.09 7.28 -42.78
C ALA A 46 -4.65 7.03 -42.30
N VAL A 47 -4.52 6.42 -41.13
CA VAL A 47 -3.26 5.84 -40.66
C VAL A 47 -3.20 4.40 -41.18
N THR A 48 -2.16 4.15 -41.96
CA THR A 48 -1.70 2.87 -42.51
C THR A 48 -1.70 1.73 -41.50
N GLU A 49 -2.26 0.59 -41.92
CA GLU A 49 -2.09 -0.72 -41.29
C GLU A 49 -0.60 -1.05 -41.15
N ILE A 50 -0.15 -1.22 -39.92
CA ILE A 50 1.05 -1.99 -39.58
C ILE A 50 0.52 -3.29 -38.98
N GLN A 51 0.98 -4.41 -39.53
CA GLN A 51 0.63 -5.75 -39.07
C GLN A 51 1.05 -5.93 -37.61
N ASP A 52 0.07 -5.98 -36.71
CA ASP A 52 0.27 -6.47 -35.35
C ASP A 52 0.25 -8.00 -35.40
N THR A 53 1.43 -8.61 -35.23
CA THR A 53 1.56 -10.03 -34.94
C THR A 53 0.98 -10.29 -33.55
N ALA A 54 -0.29 -10.70 -33.50
CA ALA A 54 -0.91 -11.22 -32.30
C ALA A 54 -0.26 -12.58 -31.95
N MET A 55 0.69 -12.59 -31.01
CA MET A 55 1.01 -13.81 -30.27
C MET A 55 -0.03 -13.96 -29.16
N THR A 56 -0.95 -14.90 -29.36
CA THR A 56 -1.78 -15.50 -28.31
C THR A 56 -0.87 -16.08 -27.22
N PRO A 57 -1.02 -15.70 -25.94
CA PRO A 57 -0.50 -16.53 -24.85
C PRO A 57 -1.43 -17.73 -24.70
N GLU A 58 -0.90 -18.94 -24.90
CA GLU A 58 -1.58 -20.17 -24.51
C GLU A 58 -1.80 -20.19 -22.99
N PRO A 59 -2.89 -20.79 -22.51
CA PRO A 59 -3.08 -21.01 -21.08
C PRO A 59 -2.14 -22.13 -20.62
N ASP A 60 -1.10 -21.79 -19.85
CA ASP A 60 -0.33 -22.78 -19.10
C ASP A 60 -1.25 -23.47 -18.09
N ALA A 61 -1.70 -24.67 -18.45
CA ALA A 61 -2.31 -25.61 -17.54
C ALA A 61 -1.21 -26.17 -16.61
N PRO A 62 -1.49 -26.38 -15.32
CA PRO A 62 -0.55 -27.08 -14.44
C PRO A 62 -0.36 -28.52 -14.93
N PRO A 63 0.84 -29.11 -14.78
CA PRO A 63 1.06 -30.50 -15.16
C PRO A 63 0.17 -31.44 -14.33
N ASP A 64 -0.60 -32.26 -15.03
CA ASP A 64 -1.37 -33.38 -14.50
C ASP A 64 -0.41 -34.40 -13.89
N LEU A 65 -0.28 -34.38 -12.56
CA LEU A 65 0.29 -35.47 -11.78
C LEU A 65 -0.89 -36.24 -11.18
N THR A 66 -1.42 -37.19 -11.95
CA THR A 66 -2.27 -38.27 -11.43
C THR A 66 -1.35 -39.41 -10.98
N PRO A 67 -1.21 -39.70 -9.67
CA PRO A 67 -0.74 -41.00 -9.23
C PRO A 67 -1.91 -41.97 -9.36
N ALA A 68 -1.70 -43.06 -10.10
CA ALA A 68 -2.63 -44.17 -10.16
C ALA A 68 -2.98 -44.65 -8.73
N LEU A 69 -4.27 -44.62 -8.39
CA LEU A 69 -4.80 -45.25 -7.18
C LEU A 69 -4.64 -46.77 -7.32
N HIS A 70 -3.64 -47.32 -6.64
CA HIS A 70 -3.69 -48.71 -6.20
C HIS A 70 -4.50 -48.76 -4.91
N ALA A 71 -5.54 -49.58 -4.92
CA ALA A 71 -6.36 -49.93 -3.77
C ALA A 71 -5.56 -50.73 -2.72
N ASP A 72 -6.06 -50.67 -1.49
CA ASP A 72 -5.71 -51.46 -0.30
C ASP A 72 -4.47 -51.07 0.52
N ALA A 73 -4.70 -50.26 1.57
CA ALA A 73 -4.50 -50.64 2.98
C ALA A 73 -4.71 -49.43 3.92
N GLU A 74 -5.75 -49.49 4.76
CA GLU A 74 -5.98 -48.58 5.90
C GLU A 74 -4.86 -48.75 6.95
N PRO A 75 -4.21 -47.68 7.44
CA PRO A 75 -3.31 -47.80 8.58
C PRO A 75 -4.12 -47.80 9.88
N VAL A 76 -4.01 -48.89 10.62
CA VAL A 76 -4.58 -49.05 11.97
C VAL A 76 -3.95 -48.01 12.91
N LEU A 77 -4.77 -47.09 13.42
CA LEU A 77 -4.42 -46.16 14.49
C LEU A 77 -4.12 -46.94 15.78
N VAL A 78 -2.88 -46.87 16.25
CA VAL A 78 -2.51 -47.29 17.61
C VAL A 78 -2.96 -46.19 18.58
N PRO A 79 -3.85 -46.46 19.54
CA PRO A 79 -4.24 -45.45 20.53
C PRO A 79 -3.14 -45.33 21.58
N GLY A 80 -2.51 -44.16 21.74
CA GLY A 80 -1.69 -43.92 22.94
C GLY A 80 -0.53 -42.93 22.91
N THR A 81 -0.30 -42.14 21.86
CA THR A 81 0.81 -41.17 21.87
C THR A 81 0.28 -39.74 21.73
N GLU A 82 -0.23 -39.18 22.84
CA GLU A 82 -0.42 -37.73 22.94
C GLU A 82 0.96 -37.05 22.91
N LEU A 83 1.19 -36.23 21.88
CA LEU A 83 2.22 -35.19 21.95
C LEU A 83 1.89 -34.29 23.15
N PRO A 84 2.86 -33.90 24.00
CA PRO A 84 2.57 -33.07 25.15
C PRO A 84 1.96 -31.75 24.67
N PRO A 85 0.85 -31.29 25.30
CA PRO A 85 0.28 -30.01 24.95
C PRO A 85 1.33 -28.91 25.19
N PHE A 86 1.56 -28.08 24.17
CA PHE A 86 2.26 -26.80 24.35
C PHE A 86 1.68 -26.12 25.59
N PRO A 87 2.50 -25.67 26.56
CA PRO A 87 1.97 -25.06 27.76
C PRO A 87 1.20 -23.79 27.37
N LEU A 88 -0.14 -23.89 27.41
CA LEU A 88 -1.04 -22.75 27.36
C LEU A 88 -0.78 -21.93 28.62
N LEU A 89 0.09 -20.92 28.51
CA LEU A 89 0.25 -19.93 29.56
C LEU A 89 -1.13 -19.33 29.88
N PRO A 90 -1.47 -19.12 31.16
CA PRO A 90 -2.71 -18.47 31.53
C PRO A 90 -2.61 -16.99 31.13
N VAL A 91 -3.02 -16.67 29.92
CA VAL A 91 -3.00 -15.30 29.41
C VAL A 91 -4.14 -14.55 30.10
N SER A 92 -3.85 -13.87 31.20
CA SER A 92 -4.58 -12.65 31.54
C SER A 92 -4.65 -11.85 30.24
N ALA A 93 -5.87 -11.66 29.70
CA ALA A 93 -6.08 -11.20 28.33
C ALA A 93 -5.63 -9.75 28.16
N LYS A 94 -4.32 -9.54 28.08
CA LYS A 94 -3.73 -8.24 27.75
C LYS A 94 -4.27 -7.83 26.37
N ASN A 95 -4.54 -6.53 26.24
CA ASN A 95 -5.21 -5.95 25.07
C ASN A 95 -6.59 -6.56 24.74
N ALA A 96 -7.47 -6.68 25.73
CA ALA A 96 -8.86 -7.16 25.55
C ALA A 96 -9.66 -6.40 24.47
N SER A 97 -9.33 -5.14 24.21
CA SER A 97 -9.98 -4.30 23.20
C SER A 97 -9.39 -4.43 21.79
N CYS A 98 -8.38 -5.28 21.58
CA CYS A 98 -7.72 -5.50 20.29
C CYS A 98 -7.25 -4.20 19.61
N LYS A 99 -6.75 -3.23 20.39
CA LYS A 99 -6.29 -1.95 19.86
C LYS A 99 -4.86 -2.06 19.35
N ILE A 100 -4.54 -1.35 18.27
CA ILE A 100 -3.18 -1.23 17.75
C ILE A 100 -2.29 -0.63 18.85
N MET A 101 -1.23 -1.35 19.21
CA MET A 101 -0.29 -0.94 20.24
C MET A 101 0.92 -0.25 19.61
N THR A 102 1.50 0.73 20.33
CA THR A 102 2.76 1.37 19.95
C THR A 102 3.83 1.06 20.98
N PHE A 103 4.97 0.53 20.53
CA PHE A 103 6.12 0.14 21.34
C PHE A 103 7.32 1.07 21.09
N ARG A 104 8.17 1.25 22.10
CA ARG A 104 9.35 2.11 22.08
C ARG A 104 10.51 1.39 22.78
N PRO A 105 11.15 0.41 22.11
CA PRO A 105 12.24 -0.37 22.70
C PRO A 105 13.41 0.51 23.15
N THR A 106 14.12 0.06 24.18
CA THR A 106 15.49 0.56 24.43
C THR A 106 16.46 0.06 23.35
N VAL A 107 17.67 0.61 23.31
CA VAL A 107 18.73 0.13 22.40
C VAL A 107 19.02 -1.36 22.62
N GLU A 108 19.03 -1.81 23.87
CA GLU A 108 19.27 -3.21 24.23
C GLU A 108 18.12 -4.12 23.80
N GLU A 109 16.88 -3.68 23.99
CA GLU A 109 15.69 -4.43 23.56
C GLU A 109 15.58 -4.51 22.03
N PHE A 110 16.07 -3.49 21.32
CA PHE A 110 16.02 -3.41 19.86
C PHE A 110 17.06 -4.29 19.16
N LYS A 111 18.08 -4.79 19.87
CA LYS A 111 19.11 -5.65 19.26
C LYS A 111 18.59 -7.00 18.76
N ASP A 112 17.60 -7.57 19.44
CA ASP A 112 17.08 -8.90 19.17
C ASP A 112 15.63 -8.80 18.66
N PHE A 113 15.49 -8.82 17.33
CA PHE A 113 14.20 -8.71 16.66
C PHE A 113 13.23 -9.81 17.12
N ALA A 114 13.62 -11.08 17.02
CA ALA A 114 12.75 -12.23 17.32
C ALA A 114 12.28 -12.21 18.78
N LYS A 115 13.18 -11.93 19.72
CA LYS A 115 12.84 -11.81 21.14
C LYS A 115 11.87 -10.65 21.38
N TYR A 116 12.04 -9.53 20.69
CA TYR A 116 11.16 -8.38 20.85
C TYR A 116 9.76 -8.62 20.27
N ILE A 117 9.64 -9.37 19.16
CA ILE A 117 8.35 -9.82 18.63
C ILE A 117 7.62 -10.68 19.67
N VAL A 118 8.29 -11.67 20.26
CA VAL A 118 7.72 -12.49 21.35
C VAL A 118 7.26 -11.60 22.52
N TYR A 119 8.08 -10.64 22.94
CA TYR A 119 7.68 -9.69 23.97
C TYR A 119 6.39 -8.93 23.61
N MET A 120 6.29 -8.38 22.40
CA MET A 120 5.09 -7.67 21.93
C MET A 120 3.85 -8.59 21.97
N GLU A 121 4.00 -9.86 21.59
CA GLU A 121 2.93 -10.84 21.68
C GLU A 121 2.50 -11.14 23.12
N THR A 122 3.45 -11.24 24.06
CA THR A 122 3.13 -11.39 25.50
C THR A 122 2.40 -10.17 26.08
N GLN A 123 2.40 -9.03 25.38
CA GLN A 123 1.58 -7.85 25.73
C GLN A 123 0.23 -7.80 25.00
N GLY A 124 -0.06 -8.76 24.11
CA GLY A 124 -1.31 -8.84 23.34
C GLY A 124 -1.32 -8.00 22.06
N ALA A 125 -0.15 -7.65 21.50
CA ALA A 125 -0.07 -6.83 20.27
C ALA A 125 -0.71 -7.52 19.05
N HIS A 126 -0.48 -8.83 18.89
CA HIS A 126 -0.99 -9.66 17.78
C HIS A 126 -2.52 -9.62 17.67
N ARG A 127 -3.24 -9.38 18.77
CA ARG A 127 -4.71 -9.33 18.79
C ARG A 127 -5.29 -8.23 17.91
N ALA A 128 -4.55 -7.16 17.70
CA ALA A 128 -4.99 -6.06 16.83
C ALA A 128 -4.76 -6.34 15.34
N GLY A 129 -3.93 -7.34 14.99
CA GLY A 129 -3.48 -7.60 13.63
C GLY A 129 -2.44 -6.59 13.09
N LEU A 130 -2.08 -5.58 13.88
CA LEU A 130 -1.06 -4.59 13.55
C LEU A 130 -0.48 -3.98 14.84
N ALA A 131 0.83 -3.73 14.84
CA ALA A 131 1.52 -3.00 15.90
C ALA A 131 2.50 -1.99 15.29
N LYS A 132 2.76 -0.92 16.02
CA LYS A 132 3.77 0.08 15.65
C LYS A 132 4.96 -0.03 16.58
N VAL A 133 6.16 -0.04 16.02
CA VAL A 133 7.42 0.08 16.79
C VAL A 133 8.08 1.38 16.37
N ILE A 134 8.45 2.21 17.36
CA ILE A 134 9.25 3.41 17.14
C ILE A 134 10.66 3.05 17.61
N PRO A 135 11.65 2.97 16.69
CA PRO A 135 13.00 2.56 17.05
C PRO A 135 13.64 3.52 18.06
N PRO A 136 14.70 3.09 18.76
CA PRO A 136 15.44 3.94 19.69
C PRO A 136 15.91 5.23 19.03
N GLU A 137 15.94 6.32 19.80
CA GLU A 137 16.43 7.61 19.31
C GLU A 137 17.88 7.47 18.79
N GLY A 138 18.14 8.06 17.62
CA GLY A 138 19.44 8.00 16.97
C GLY A 138 19.70 6.78 16.08
N TRP A 139 18.92 5.68 16.23
CA TRP A 139 19.00 4.56 15.29
C TRP A 139 18.53 4.99 13.91
N LYS A 140 19.31 4.65 12.87
CA LYS A 140 19.00 4.94 11.47
C LYS A 140 19.45 3.76 10.62
N PRO A 141 18.58 3.23 9.74
CA PRO A 141 18.97 2.13 8.86
C PRO A 141 19.79 2.57 7.65
N ARG A 142 19.94 3.88 7.42
CA ARG A 142 20.71 4.45 6.32
C ARG A 142 21.27 5.80 6.71
N ARG A 143 22.53 6.09 6.34
CA ARG A 143 23.19 7.39 6.59
C ARG A 143 22.61 8.52 5.76
N SER A 144 22.36 8.30 4.46
CA SER A 144 21.77 9.29 3.54
C SER A 144 20.91 8.63 2.46
N TYR A 145 19.84 9.32 2.05
CA TYR A 145 18.96 8.91 0.96
C TYR A 145 19.27 9.62 -0.37
N ASP A 146 20.32 10.43 -0.48
CA ASP A 146 20.59 11.21 -1.70
C ASP A 146 20.92 10.34 -2.92
N THR A 147 21.41 9.12 -2.68
CA THR A 147 21.84 8.18 -3.74
C THR A 147 20.70 7.40 -4.39
N ILE A 148 19.47 7.52 -3.89
CA ILE A 148 18.35 6.69 -4.38
C ILE A 148 17.72 7.24 -5.66
N ASP A 149 18.03 8.49 -6.03
CA ASP A 149 17.38 9.19 -7.13
C ASP A 149 17.54 8.47 -8.49
N ASP A 150 18.68 7.80 -8.67
CA ASP A 150 19.01 7.05 -9.89
C ASP A 150 18.48 5.61 -9.89
N MET A 151 17.90 5.15 -8.77
CA MET A 151 17.29 3.81 -8.70
C MET A 151 16.12 3.72 -9.70
N VAL A 152 15.99 2.55 -10.33
CA VAL A 152 14.96 2.29 -11.32
C VAL A 152 13.76 1.64 -10.64
N ILE A 153 12.57 2.18 -10.91
CA ILE A 153 11.29 1.52 -10.67
C ILE A 153 10.93 0.79 -11.97
N PRO A 154 11.09 -0.55 -12.05
CA PRO A 154 10.98 -1.28 -13.31
C PRO A 154 9.55 -1.33 -13.86
N ALA A 155 8.56 -1.53 -12.99
CA ALA A 155 7.17 -1.74 -13.38
C ALA A 155 6.19 -0.93 -12.51
N PRO A 156 6.22 0.43 -12.55
CA PRO A 156 5.28 1.24 -11.80
C PRO A 156 3.84 0.96 -12.25
N ILE A 157 2.90 0.90 -11.32
CA ILE A 157 1.49 0.57 -11.59
C ILE A 157 0.58 1.78 -11.40
N MET A 158 -0.23 2.11 -12.41
CA MET A 158 -1.31 3.08 -12.25
C MET A 158 -2.54 2.39 -11.66
N GLN A 159 -3.04 2.92 -10.55
CA GLN A 159 -4.13 2.33 -9.79
C GLN A 159 -5.46 2.98 -10.21
N VAL A 160 -6.19 2.28 -11.08
CA VAL A 160 -7.53 2.70 -11.51
C VAL A 160 -8.54 2.16 -10.51
N VAL A 161 -9.28 3.06 -9.85
CA VAL A 161 -10.28 2.69 -8.86
C VAL A 161 -11.68 2.97 -9.39
N THR A 162 -12.56 1.99 -9.25
CA THR A 162 -13.98 2.06 -9.60
C THR A 162 -14.82 1.68 -8.40
N GLY A 163 -16.05 2.18 -8.31
CA GLY A 163 -16.95 1.92 -7.18
C GLY A 163 -17.46 3.21 -6.53
N GLN A 164 -18.23 3.05 -5.46
CA GLN A 164 -18.92 4.14 -4.77
C GLN A 164 -19.32 3.72 -3.34
N SER A 165 -19.71 4.70 -2.51
CA SER A 165 -20.25 4.47 -1.16
C SER A 165 -19.36 3.60 -0.26
N GLY A 166 -18.04 3.74 -0.36
CA GLY A 166 -17.08 3.01 0.47
C GLY A 166 -16.69 1.62 -0.05
N LEU A 167 -17.30 1.15 -1.13
CA LEU A 167 -16.96 -0.11 -1.79
C LEU A 167 -16.30 0.18 -3.14
N PHE A 168 -15.05 -0.26 -3.30
CA PHE A 168 -14.26 0.02 -4.48
C PHE A 168 -13.47 -1.20 -4.94
N THR A 169 -13.30 -1.32 -6.25
CA THR A 169 -12.40 -2.28 -6.91
C THR A 169 -11.26 -1.51 -7.57
N GLN A 170 -10.04 -1.97 -7.33
CA GLN A 170 -8.82 -1.41 -7.92
C GLN A 170 -8.30 -2.33 -9.03
N TYR A 171 -7.90 -1.73 -10.15
CA TYR A 171 -7.21 -2.38 -11.26
C TYR A 171 -5.85 -1.72 -11.46
N ASN A 172 -4.82 -2.53 -11.72
CA ASN A 172 -3.46 -2.05 -11.94
C ASN A 172 -3.15 -2.02 -13.43
N ILE A 173 -2.72 -0.86 -13.93
CA ILE A 173 -2.22 -0.70 -15.30
C ILE A 173 -0.73 -0.42 -15.22
N GLN A 174 0.09 -1.38 -15.63
CA GLN A 174 1.53 -1.22 -15.66
C GLN A 174 1.93 -0.05 -16.58
N LYS A 175 2.90 0.74 -16.13
CA LYS A 175 3.51 1.86 -16.84
C LYS A 175 4.96 1.52 -17.19
N LYS A 176 5.53 2.33 -18.08
CA LYS A 176 6.95 2.23 -18.43
C LYS A 176 7.81 2.47 -17.20
N SER A 177 8.97 1.82 -17.17
CA SER A 177 9.99 2.04 -16.14
C SER A 177 10.35 3.52 -16.01
N MET A 178 10.72 3.93 -14.81
CA MET A 178 11.16 5.30 -14.53
C MET A 178 12.14 5.30 -13.36
N THR A 179 12.93 6.37 -13.25
CA THR A 179 13.80 6.57 -12.09
C THR A 179 12.99 7.04 -10.87
N VAL A 180 13.52 6.84 -9.67
CA VAL A 180 12.95 7.41 -8.44
C VAL A 180 12.90 8.94 -8.52
N ASN A 181 13.89 9.58 -9.13
CA ASN A 181 13.89 11.02 -9.35
C ASN A 181 12.69 11.47 -10.20
N ASP A 182 12.42 10.79 -11.32
CA ASP A 182 11.28 11.10 -12.18
C ASP A 182 9.95 10.80 -11.49
N TYR A 183 9.87 9.70 -10.73
CA TYR A 183 8.72 9.38 -9.90
C TYR A 183 8.45 10.48 -8.86
N ARG A 184 9.50 10.99 -8.19
CA ARG A 184 9.39 12.07 -7.20
C ARG A 184 8.94 13.39 -7.84
N LYS A 185 9.43 13.74 -9.03
CA LYS A 185 8.93 14.92 -9.78
C LYS A 185 7.46 14.77 -10.12
N LEU A 186 7.05 13.56 -10.53
CA LEU A 186 5.66 13.25 -10.86
C LEU A 186 4.75 13.35 -9.63
N ALA A 187 5.14 12.72 -8.52
CA ALA A 187 4.42 12.73 -7.24
C ALA A 187 4.23 14.15 -6.69
N ASN A 188 5.21 15.04 -6.89
CA ASN A 188 5.15 16.44 -6.45
C ASN A 188 4.53 17.40 -7.47
N SER A 189 4.13 16.92 -8.64
CA SER A 189 3.47 17.76 -9.64
C SER A 189 2.10 18.22 -9.16
N LYS A 190 1.58 19.33 -9.71
CA LYS A 190 0.25 19.86 -9.37
C LYS A 190 -0.89 18.84 -9.54
N LYS A 191 -0.69 17.82 -10.39
CA LYS A 191 -1.68 16.78 -10.67
C LYS A 191 -1.77 15.71 -9.58
N TYR A 192 -0.63 15.36 -8.97
CA TYR A 192 -0.53 14.22 -8.04
C TYR A 192 -0.12 14.61 -6.62
N CYS A 193 0.23 15.87 -6.37
CA CYS A 193 0.67 16.28 -5.04
C CYS A 193 -0.45 16.13 -4.00
N THR A 194 -0.03 15.93 -2.74
CA THR A 194 -0.95 15.87 -1.61
C THR A 194 -1.75 17.19 -1.52
N PRO A 195 -3.09 17.13 -1.45
CA PRO A 195 -3.90 18.34 -1.36
C PRO A 195 -3.65 19.03 -0.01
N ARG A 196 -3.87 20.35 0.04
CA ARG A 196 -3.89 21.08 1.31
C ARG A 196 -4.92 20.47 2.25
N HIS A 197 -4.55 20.24 3.49
CA HIS A 197 -5.40 19.64 4.52
C HIS A 197 -5.05 20.22 5.89
N LYS A 198 -6.00 20.15 6.82
CA LYS A 198 -5.81 20.70 8.18
C LYS A 198 -5.12 19.72 9.11
N ASP A 199 -5.58 18.47 9.06
CA ASP A 199 -5.19 17.38 9.94
C ASP A 199 -5.37 16.04 9.20
N PHE A 200 -5.05 14.95 9.91
CA PHE A 200 -5.21 13.60 9.40
C PHE A 200 -6.65 13.30 8.98
N ASP A 201 -7.64 13.63 9.80
CA ASP A 201 -9.05 13.33 9.53
C ASP A 201 -9.56 14.04 8.27
N ASP A 202 -9.12 15.27 8.04
CA ASP A 202 -9.41 16.01 6.80
C ASP A 202 -8.75 15.37 5.57
N LEU A 203 -7.52 14.87 5.72
CA LEU A 203 -6.83 14.16 4.64
C LEU A 203 -7.48 12.80 4.35
N GLU A 204 -7.87 12.05 5.37
CA GLU A 204 -8.59 10.77 5.26
C GLU A 204 -9.94 10.95 4.57
N ARG A 205 -10.74 11.96 4.96
CA ARG A 205 -11.99 12.30 4.26
C ARG A 205 -11.76 12.64 2.80
N LYS A 206 -10.69 13.38 2.48
CA LYS A 206 -10.32 13.70 1.09
C LYS A 206 -9.88 12.47 0.31
N TYR A 207 -9.19 11.52 0.94
CA TYR A 207 -8.81 10.26 0.32
C TYR A 207 -10.06 9.49 -0.13
N TRP A 208 -10.98 9.18 0.80
CA TRP A 208 -12.18 8.41 0.49
C TRP A 208 -13.13 9.12 -0.47
N LYS A 209 -13.26 10.45 -0.36
CA LYS A 209 -14.11 11.25 -1.27
C LYS A 209 -13.59 11.27 -2.71
N ASN A 210 -12.26 11.25 -2.90
CA ASN A 210 -11.65 11.49 -4.20
C ASN A 210 -10.99 10.24 -4.82
N LEU A 211 -11.18 9.05 -4.23
CA LEU A 211 -10.43 7.85 -4.58
C LEU A 211 -10.50 7.50 -6.09
N THR A 212 -11.66 7.69 -6.71
CA THR A 212 -11.92 7.41 -8.14
C THR A 212 -11.43 8.50 -9.10
N PHE A 213 -11.05 9.69 -8.60
CA PHE A 213 -10.59 10.80 -9.45
C PHE A 213 -9.08 10.83 -9.54
N VAL A 214 -8.52 10.88 -10.75
CA VAL A 214 -7.07 10.88 -10.99
C VAL A 214 -6.41 9.63 -10.38
N SER A 215 -6.17 8.64 -11.23
CA SER A 215 -5.49 7.39 -10.87
C SER A 215 -4.04 7.66 -10.50
N PRO A 216 -3.60 7.40 -9.25
CA PRO A 216 -2.22 7.57 -8.84
C PRO A 216 -1.34 6.47 -9.45
N ILE A 217 -0.02 6.66 -9.39
CA ILE A 217 0.96 5.65 -9.81
C ILE A 217 1.74 5.19 -8.59
N TYR A 218 1.88 3.89 -8.40
CA TYR A 218 2.58 3.29 -7.28
C TYR A 218 3.81 2.51 -7.80
N GLY A 219 4.99 2.80 -7.27
CA GLY A 219 6.18 2.00 -7.51
C GLY A 219 6.23 0.87 -6.49
N ALA A 220 5.44 -0.17 -6.70
CA ALA A 220 5.34 -1.32 -5.79
C ALA A 220 6.32 -2.43 -6.18
N ASP A 221 6.60 -3.30 -5.21
CA ASP A 221 7.26 -4.60 -5.41
C ASP A 221 8.61 -4.49 -6.13
N VAL A 222 9.39 -3.45 -5.79
CA VAL A 222 10.74 -3.27 -6.31
C VAL A 222 11.70 -4.05 -5.43
N SER A 223 12.23 -5.17 -5.93
CA SER A 223 13.17 -6.03 -5.20
C SER A 223 14.41 -5.26 -4.73
N GLY A 224 14.76 -5.42 -3.46
CA GLY A 224 16.00 -4.90 -2.88
C GLY A 224 15.83 -4.26 -1.51
N SER A 225 16.95 -3.90 -0.91
CA SER A 225 17.03 -3.16 0.36
C SER A 225 17.85 -1.89 0.17
N ILE A 226 17.49 -0.84 0.90
CA ILE A 226 18.28 0.40 1.00
C ILE A 226 18.86 0.59 2.41
N TYR A 227 18.91 -0.46 3.23
CA TYR A 227 19.66 -0.45 4.47
C TYR A 227 21.17 -0.33 4.16
N ASP A 228 21.93 0.36 5.00
CA ASP A 228 23.39 0.32 4.94
C ASP A 228 23.88 -1.08 5.39
N GLU A 229 24.98 -1.58 4.81
CA GLU A 229 25.48 -2.94 5.02
C GLU A 229 25.86 -3.24 6.48
N ASP A 230 26.23 -2.23 7.26
CA ASP A 230 26.63 -2.37 8.65
C ASP A 230 25.46 -2.42 9.65
N ILE A 231 24.21 -2.28 9.17
CA ILE A 231 23.03 -2.33 10.02
C ILE A 231 22.64 -3.78 10.31
N GLN A 232 22.72 -4.16 11.59
CA GLN A 232 22.38 -5.50 12.06
C GLN A 232 20.99 -5.55 12.72
N GLU A 233 20.61 -4.49 13.44
CA GLU A 233 19.34 -4.44 14.15
C GLU A 233 18.19 -4.21 13.16
N TRP A 234 17.20 -5.10 13.16
CA TRP A 234 15.95 -4.94 12.40
C TRP A 234 16.17 -4.65 10.91
N ASN A 235 17.21 -5.25 10.34
CA ASN A 235 17.48 -5.18 8.91
C ASN A 235 16.49 -6.08 8.17
N ILE A 236 15.57 -5.50 7.39
CA ILE A 236 14.53 -6.27 6.68
C ILE A 236 15.13 -7.25 5.67
N GLY A 237 16.34 -6.98 5.15
CA GLY A 237 17.04 -7.92 4.29
C GLY A 237 17.59 -9.15 5.04
N HIS A 238 17.75 -9.06 6.36
CA HIS A 238 18.35 -10.10 7.21
C HIS A 238 17.75 -10.04 8.63
N LEU A 239 16.51 -10.50 8.79
CA LEU A 239 15.82 -10.47 10.10
C LEU A 239 16.29 -11.58 11.05
N ASN A 240 17.06 -12.56 10.54
CA ASN A 240 17.50 -13.78 11.19
C ASN A 240 16.33 -14.60 11.78
N THR A 241 15.30 -14.81 10.97
CA THR A 241 14.13 -15.63 11.32
C THR A 241 14.19 -17.00 10.66
N LEU A 242 13.21 -17.88 10.97
CA LEU A 242 13.07 -19.17 10.31
C LEU A 242 12.97 -19.06 8.78
N LEU A 243 12.42 -17.95 8.25
CA LEU A 243 12.29 -17.74 6.80
C LEU A 243 13.64 -17.53 6.12
N ASP A 244 14.63 -16.97 6.83
CA ASP A 244 15.99 -16.81 6.30
C ASP A 244 16.69 -18.17 6.22
N MET A 245 16.38 -19.10 7.14
CA MET A 245 16.91 -20.47 7.09
C MET A 245 16.34 -21.27 5.91
N VAL A 246 15.12 -20.99 5.46
CA VAL A 246 14.55 -21.63 4.26
C VAL A 246 15.38 -21.29 3.02
N GLU A 247 15.85 -20.05 2.91
CA GLU A 247 16.79 -19.67 1.85
C GLU A 247 18.16 -20.33 2.06
N GLN A 248 18.74 -20.21 3.27
CA GLN A 248 20.11 -20.64 3.54
C GLN A 248 20.31 -22.16 3.50
N GLU A 249 19.34 -22.93 4.02
CA GLU A 249 19.46 -24.39 4.16
C GLU A 249 18.78 -25.14 3.01
N CYS A 250 17.65 -24.63 2.49
CA CYS A 250 16.90 -25.30 1.41
C CYS A 250 17.14 -24.68 0.02
N GLY A 251 17.77 -23.50 -0.07
CA GLY A 251 18.04 -22.81 -1.33
C GLY A 251 16.79 -22.23 -2.02
N ILE A 252 15.69 -22.03 -1.26
CA ILE A 252 14.41 -21.57 -1.82
C ILE A 252 14.26 -20.07 -1.60
N VAL A 253 14.22 -19.32 -2.70
CA VAL A 253 13.95 -17.86 -2.71
C VAL A 253 12.50 -17.63 -3.14
N ILE A 254 11.76 -16.89 -2.33
CA ILE A 254 10.37 -16.49 -2.59
C ILE A 254 10.34 -14.96 -2.54
N GLU A 255 10.30 -14.33 -3.71
CA GLU A 255 10.38 -12.86 -3.80
C GLU A 255 9.28 -12.19 -2.97
N GLY A 256 9.66 -11.21 -2.15
CA GLY A 256 8.73 -10.50 -1.27
C GLY A 256 8.36 -11.21 0.03
N VAL A 257 8.65 -12.50 0.16
CA VAL A 257 8.38 -13.29 1.37
C VAL A 257 9.63 -13.44 2.21
N ASN A 258 10.74 -13.87 1.60
CA ASN A 258 12.05 -13.92 2.25
C ASN A 258 13.09 -12.97 1.63
N THR A 259 12.67 -12.12 0.69
CA THR A 259 13.49 -11.01 0.18
C THR A 259 12.74 -9.68 0.30
N PRO A 260 13.45 -8.57 0.58
CA PRO A 260 12.82 -7.27 0.82
C PRO A 260 12.26 -6.65 -0.47
N TYR A 261 11.10 -6.00 -0.34
CA TYR A 261 10.55 -5.10 -1.35
C TYR A 261 10.60 -3.63 -0.92
N LEU A 262 10.88 -2.76 -1.89
CA LEU A 262 10.78 -1.32 -1.78
C LEU A 262 9.46 -0.83 -2.41
N TYR A 263 8.87 0.15 -1.73
CA TYR A 263 7.62 0.77 -2.15
C TYR A 263 7.75 2.28 -2.23
N PHE A 264 7.56 2.83 -3.44
CA PHE A 264 7.55 4.26 -3.72
C PHE A 264 6.10 4.74 -3.88
N GLY A 265 5.62 5.46 -2.86
CA GLY A 265 4.23 5.96 -2.80
C GLY A 265 4.09 7.42 -3.20
N MET A 266 2.89 7.77 -3.66
CA MET A 266 2.44 9.16 -3.85
C MET A 266 1.05 9.33 -3.24
N TRP A 267 0.52 10.54 -3.25
CA TRP A 267 -0.85 10.79 -2.77
C TRP A 267 -1.85 9.83 -3.43
N LYS A 268 -2.70 9.21 -2.59
CA LYS A 268 -3.72 8.20 -2.94
C LYS A 268 -3.25 6.82 -3.36
N THR A 269 -1.95 6.53 -3.46
CA THR A 269 -1.55 5.14 -3.72
C THR A 269 -2.06 4.23 -2.61
N THR A 270 -2.65 3.10 -2.98
CA THR A 270 -3.47 2.27 -2.10
C THR A 270 -2.99 0.82 -2.12
N PHE A 271 -3.02 0.17 -0.96
CA PHE A 271 -2.97 -1.29 -0.84
C PHE A 271 -4.34 -1.76 -0.34
N ALA A 272 -4.92 -2.73 -1.04
CA ALA A 272 -6.26 -3.21 -0.75
C ALA A 272 -6.29 -4.07 0.53
N TRP A 273 -7.48 -4.43 1.01
CA TRP A 273 -7.63 -5.39 2.09
C TRP A 273 -7.02 -6.75 1.70
N HIS A 274 -6.07 -7.23 2.48
CA HIS A 274 -5.43 -8.54 2.31
C HIS A 274 -4.89 -9.04 3.67
N THR A 275 -4.57 -10.33 3.73
CA THR A 275 -3.55 -10.88 4.64
C THR A 275 -2.29 -11.18 3.82
N GLU A 276 -1.16 -11.34 4.48
CA GLU A 276 0.09 -11.73 3.81
C GLU A 276 -0.04 -13.16 3.24
N ASP A 277 0.81 -13.49 2.28
CA ASP A 277 0.87 -14.85 1.74
C ASP A 277 1.13 -15.87 2.86
N MET A 278 0.38 -16.98 2.82
CA MET A 278 0.37 -18.01 3.86
C MET A 278 0.01 -17.51 5.26
N ASP A 279 -0.67 -16.35 5.36
CA ASP A 279 -1.01 -15.67 6.61
C ASP A 279 0.23 -15.40 7.51
N LEU A 280 1.39 -15.16 6.88
CA LEU A 280 2.64 -14.82 7.55
C LEU A 280 2.60 -13.43 8.21
N TYR A 281 3.61 -13.16 9.04
CA TYR A 281 3.88 -11.81 9.52
C TYR A 281 4.56 -11.00 8.43
N SER A 282 4.28 -9.70 8.38
CA SER A 282 5.06 -8.72 7.61
C SER A 282 5.67 -7.65 8.51
N ILE A 283 6.76 -7.06 8.03
CA ILE A 283 7.40 -5.88 8.63
C ILE A 283 7.48 -4.78 7.58
N ASN A 284 7.12 -3.55 7.98
CA ASN A 284 7.21 -2.38 7.11
C ASN A 284 8.00 -1.26 7.78
N TYR A 285 9.05 -0.79 7.11
CA TYR A 285 9.81 0.39 7.55
C TYR A 285 9.60 1.56 6.59
N LEU A 286 9.11 2.68 7.10
CA LEU A 286 8.97 3.92 6.33
C LEU A 286 10.30 4.68 6.34
N HIS A 287 11.11 4.48 5.30
CA HIS A 287 12.44 5.08 5.18
C HIS A 287 12.46 6.62 5.23
N PHE A 288 11.62 7.27 4.43
CA PHE A 288 11.47 8.73 4.39
C PHE A 288 10.16 9.10 3.67
N GLY A 289 9.85 10.40 3.63
CA GLY A 289 8.72 10.94 2.88
C GLY A 289 7.48 11.19 3.75
N GLN A 290 6.32 11.16 3.09
CA GLN A 290 5.03 11.42 3.75
C GLN A 290 4.50 10.16 4.47
N SER A 291 3.58 10.36 5.41
CA SER A 291 3.01 9.27 6.22
C SER A 291 2.22 8.25 5.39
N LYS A 292 2.21 7.00 5.87
CA LYS A 292 1.33 5.92 5.41
C LYS A 292 0.27 5.63 6.47
N SER A 293 -1.00 5.69 6.10
CA SER A 293 -2.14 5.36 6.96
C SER A 293 -2.50 3.88 6.84
N TRP A 294 -2.86 3.25 7.95
CA TRP A 294 -3.21 1.82 8.00
C TRP A 294 -4.58 1.62 8.64
N TYR A 295 -5.32 0.67 8.08
CA TYR A 295 -6.48 0.07 8.74
C TYR A 295 -6.15 -1.39 9.03
N ALA A 296 -6.57 -1.88 10.18
CA ALA A 296 -6.39 -3.27 10.57
C ALA A 296 -7.70 -3.80 11.15
N VAL A 297 -8.01 -5.06 10.83
CA VAL A 297 -9.08 -5.81 11.46
C VAL A 297 -8.43 -6.86 12.37
N PRO A 298 -8.82 -6.95 13.66
CA PRO A 298 -8.34 -8.01 14.55
C PRO A 298 -8.44 -9.39 13.88
N PRO A 299 -7.42 -10.27 13.96
CA PRO A 299 -7.47 -11.60 13.34
C PRO A 299 -8.69 -12.42 13.79
N GLU A 300 -9.09 -12.28 15.07
CA GLU A 300 -10.31 -12.86 15.65
C GLU A 300 -11.62 -12.40 14.97
N HIS A 301 -11.57 -11.38 14.10
CA HIS A 301 -12.69 -10.86 13.32
C HIS A 301 -12.50 -11.00 11.80
N GLY A 302 -11.39 -11.59 11.31
CA GLY A 302 -11.09 -11.71 9.88
C GLY A 302 -12.23 -12.38 9.08
N LYS A 303 -12.78 -13.49 9.60
CA LYS A 303 -13.92 -14.19 8.97
C LYS A 303 -15.20 -13.36 8.85
N ARG A 304 -15.35 -12.27 9.59
CA ARG A 304 -16.48 -11.34 9.43
C ARG A 304 -16.25 -10.41 8.24
N LEU A 305 -15.02 -9.91 8.07
CA LEU A 305 -14.64 -9.11 6.91
C LEU A 305 -14.75 -9.93 5.62
N GLU A 306 -14.26 -11.18 5.60
CA GLU A 306 -14.42 -12.09 4.45
C GLU A 306 -15.88 -12.27 4.04
N ARG A 307 -16.78 -12.48 5.02
CA ARG A 307 -18.22 -12.61 4.76
C ARG A 307 -18.83 -11.33 4.23
N LEU A 308 -18.43 -10.17 4.77
CA LEU A 308 -18.87 -8.87 4.28
C LEU A 308 -18.44 -8.68 2.82
N ALA A 309 -17.17 -8.98 2.50
CA ALA A 309 -16.63 -8.86 1.16
C ALA A 309 -17.35 -9.79 0.16
N LYS A 310 -17.55 -11.06 0.51
CA LYS A 310 -18.29 -12.03 -0.32
C LYS A 310 -19.72 -11.59 -0.65
N GLY A 311 -20.39 -10.89 0.26
CA GLY A 311 -21.75 -10.40 0.04
C GLY A 311 -21.86 -9.17 -0.87
N HIS A 312 -20.75 -8.49 -1.16
CA HIS A 312 -20.73 -7.24 -1.93
C HIS A 312 -19.93 -7.36 -3.24
N ILE A 313 -19.03 -8.34 -3.33
CA ILE A 313 -18.21 -8.61 -4.51
C ILE A 313 -18.86 -9.79 -5.25
N ASP A 314 -19.75 -9.48 -6.18
CA ASP A 314 -20.28 -10.48 -7.12
C ASP A 314 -19.14 -10.90 -8.07
N PHE A 315 -18.59 -12.09 -7.85
CA PHE A 315 -17.85 -12.76 -8.91
C PHE A 315 -18.86 -13.15 -9.99
N PRO A 316 -18.64 -12.79 -11.27
CA PRO A 316 -19.47 -13.31 -12.33
C PRO A 316 -19.28 -14.82 -12.42
N THR A 317 -20.08 -15.59 -11.68
CA THR A 317 -20.31 -16.99 -11.99
C THR A 317 -20.82 -17.02 -13.43
N HIS A 318 -20.15 -17.75 -14.31
CA HIS A 318 -20.57 -17.98 -15.69
C HIS A 318 -22.06 -18.30 -15.73
N ARG A 319 -22.88 -17.27 -15.94
CA ARG A 319 -24.30 -17.44 -16.22
C ARG A 319 -24.31 -17.91 -17.66
N ASN A 320 -24.39 -19.23 -17.85
CA ASN A 320 -24.66 -19.85 -19.13
C ASN A 320 -25.76 -19.03 -19.81
N ARG A 321 -25.39 -18.24 -20.81
CA ARG A 321 -26.35 -17.68 -21.76
C ARG A 321 -26.79 -18.87 -22.60
N SER A 322 -27.76 -19.63 -22.12
CA SER A 322 -28.62 -20.40 -23.01
C SER A 322 -29.34 -19.39 -23.90
N ALA A 323 -28.82 -19.22 -25.11
CA ALA A 323 -29.54 -18.54 -26.17
C ALA A 323 -30.84 -19.32 -26.46
N PRO A 324 -32.01 -18.66 -26.51
CA PRO A 324 -33.21 -19.32 -27.02
C PRO A 324 -33.02 -19.58 -28.52
N GLN A 325 -33.41 -20.78 -28.94
CA GLN A 325 -33.51 -21.21 -30.35
C GLN A 325 -34.52 -20.37 -31.12
#